data_AF-A0A8T1UHW9-F1
#
_entry.id   AF-A0A8T1UHW9-F1
#
_cell.length_a   1.000
_cell.length_b   1.000
_cell.length_c   1.000
_cell.angle_alpha   90.00
_cell.angle_beta   90.00
_cell.angle_gamma   90.00
#
_symmetry.space_group_name_H-M   'P 1'
#
loop_
_entity.id
_entity.type
_entity.pdbx_description
1 polymer ?
#
loop_
_entity_poly.entity_id
_entity_poly.type
_entity_poly.pdbx_seq_one_letter_code
_entity_poly.pdbx_strand_id
1 'polypeptide(L)'
;LSENAVLRNLDCVLQGKQNRLIVTDRFYTSVFLSSMLLDRGLDHAGTIRTNRIGFCKSTVYNKKELRGPRGSYRVAQSRVFPNMAATTWIDTKPVSFLSMGCSTALTTVERRDGATIQQVPAP
;
A
#
# COMPACT_ATOMS: atom_id res chain seq x y z
N LEU A 1 8.97 -7.00 -16.14
CA LEU A 1 9.17 -6.13 -17.34
C LEU A 1 8.75 -4.69 -17.04
N SER A 2 7.63 -4.47 -16.36
CA SER A 2 7.18 -3.13 -15.95
C SER A 2 8.05 -2.50 -14.86
N GLU A 3 8.60 -3.30 -13.94
CA GLU A 3 9.36 -2.82 -12.78
C GLU A 3 10.67 -2.14 -13.19
N ASN A 4 11.42 -2.74 -14.12
CA ASN A 4 12.66 -2.17 -14.64
C ASN A 4 12.41 -0.85 -15.38
N ALA A 5 11.27 -0.72 -16.07
CA ALA A 5 10.91 0.54 -16.72
C ALA A 5 10.65 1.65 -15.71
N VAL A 6 9.97 1.35 -14.59
CA VAL A 6 9.78 2.29 -13.48
C VAL A 6 11.11 2.75 -12.92
N LEU A 7 12.03 1.82 -12.63
CA LEU A 7 13.34 2.16 -12.09
C LEU A 7 14.14 3.09 -13.02
N ARG A 8 14.22 2.77 -14.32
CA ARG A 8 14.91 3.64 -15.28
C ARG A 8 14.30 5.03 -15.34
N ASN A 9 12.97 5.12 -15.33
CA ASN A 9 12.28 6.40 -15.36
C ASN A 9 12.57 7.22 -14.08
N LEU A 10 12.63 6.55 -12.93
CA LEU A 10 12.98 7.19 -11.67
C LEU A 10 14.43 7.68 -11.67
N ASP A 11 15.38 6.93 -12.22
CA ASP A 11 16.78 7.38 -12.33
C ASP A 11 16.88 8.70 -13.11
N CYS A 12 16.16 8.81 -14.24
CA CYS A 12 16.10 10.03 -15.05
C CYS A 12 15.45 11.21 -14.32
N VAL A 13 14.38 10.97 -13.55
CA VAL A 13 13.58 12.02 -12.91
C VAL A 13 14.20 12.48 -11.59
N LEU A 14 14.71 11.55 -10.78
CA LEU A 14 15.20 11.83 -9.44
C LEU A 14 16.63 12.37 -9.45
N GLN A 15 17.46 11.96 -10.42
CA GLN A 15 18.85 12.45 -10.57
C GLN A 15 19.65 12.40 -9.25
N GLY A 16 19.52 11.31 -8.49
CA GLY A 16 20.22 11.12 -7.21
C GLY A 16 19.55 11.77 -5.99
N LYS A 17 18.39 12.42 -6.13
CA LYS A 17 17.61 12.92 -4.98
C LYS A 17 17.11 11.77 -4.10
N GLN A 18 17.35 11.86 -2.79
CA GLN A 18 16.95 10.88 -1.79
C GLN A 18 15.66 11.30 -1.04
N ASN A 19 15.20 10.45 -0.12
CA ASN A 19 14.07 10.66 0.79
C ASN A 19 12.77 11.06 0.06
N ARG A 20 12.43 10.31 -0.99
CA ARG A 20 11.19 10.50 -1.75
C ARG A 20 10.26 9.32 -1.53
N LEU A 21 8.98 9.61 -1.31
CA LEU A 21 7.90 8.64 -1.43
C LEU A 21 7.52 8.48 -2.90
N ILE A 22 7.68 7.28 -3.43
CA ILE A 22 7.24 6.90 -4.76
C ILE A 22 5.84 6.31 -4.66
N VAL A 23 4.87 6.92 -5.34
CA VAL A 23 3.49 6.42 -5.38
C VAL A 23 3.19 5.82 -6.75
N THR A 24 2.79 4.55 -6.80
CA THR A 24 2.47 3.86 -8.06
C THR A 24 1.04 3.34 -8.11
N ASP A 25 0.51 3.20 -9.33
CA ASP A 25 -0.77 2.54 -9.55
C ASP A 25 -0.63 1.01 -9.55
N ARG A 26 -1.76 0.31 -9.42
CA ARG A 26 -1.86 -1.16 -9.36
C ARG A 26 -1.19 -1.93 -10.48
N PHE A 27 -0.95 -1.33 -11.63
CA PHE A 27 -0.23 -1.96 -12.72
C PHE A 27 1.26 -2.10 -12.39
N TYR A 28 1.86 -1.09 -11.77
CA TYR A 28 3.30 -1.06 -11.47
C TYR A 28 3.64 -1.60 -10.07
N THR A 29 2.74 -1.50 -9.10
CA THR A 29 3.00 -1.94 -7.73
C THR A 29 3.26 -3.44 -7.64
N SER A 30 4.41 -3.80 -7.06
CA SER A 30 4.76 -5.16 -6.67
C SER A 30 5.65 -5.18 -5.43
N VAL A 31 5.72 -6.32 -4.75
CA VAL A 31 6.63 -6.52 -3.61
C VAL A 31 8.08 -6.40 -4.07
N PHE A 32 8.40 -6.94 -5.24
CA PHE A 32 9.73 -6.86 -5.84
C PHE A 32 10.15 -5.41 -6.14
N LEU A 33 9.27 -4.61 -6.77
CA LEU A 33 9.54 -3.19 -7.01
C LEU A 33 9.77 -2.45 -5.68
N SER A 34 8.92 -2.70 -4.69
CA SER A 34 9.03 -2.05 -3.37
C SER A 34 10.36 -2.37 -2.68
N SER A 35 10.83 -3.62 -2.76
CA SER A 35 12.15 -4.02 -2.25
C SER A 35 13.27 -3.27 -2.99
N MET A 36 13.22 -3.23 -4.32
CA MET A 36 14.24 -2.54 -5.12
C MET A 36 14.30 -1.02 -4.89
N LEU A 37 13.16 -0.40 -4.57
CA LEU A 37 13.11 1.02 -4.21
C LEU A 37 13.69 1.25 -2.82
N LEU A 38 13.38 0.36 -1.87
CA LEU A 38 13.95 0.42 -0.52
C LEU A 38 15.47 0.29 -0.53
N ASP A 39 16.01 -0.65 -1.31
CA ASP A 39 17.46 -0.83 -1.48
C ASP A 39 18.16 0.42 -2.05
N ARG A 40 17.38 1.31 -2.69
CA ARG A 40 17.83 2.62 -3.20
C ARG A 40 17.55 3.78 -2.25
N GLY A 41 17.05 3.52 -1.04
CA GLY A 41 16.70 4.55 -0.07
C GLY A 41 15.45 5.35 -0.44
N LEU A 42 14.53 4.74 -1.20
CA LEU A 42 13.26 5.35 -1.61
C LEU A 42 12.09 4.64 -0.93
N ASP A 43 11.20 5.42 -0.32
CA ASP A 43 9.94 4.91 0.20
C ASP A 43 8.97 4.64 -0.96
N HIS A 44 8.01 3.74 -0.73
CA HIS A 44 7.08 3.34 -1.77
C HIS A 44 5.69 3.07 -1.22
N ALA A 45 4.66 3.53 -1.93
CA ALA A 45 3.28 3.18 -1.65
C ALA A 45 2.51 2.97 -2.95
N GLY A 46 1.54 2.07 -2.96
CA GLY A 46 0.71 1.90 -4.13
C GLY A 46 -0.45 0.96 -3.90
N THR A 47 -1.48 1.11 -4.72
CA THR A 47 -2.52 0.07 -4.83
C THR A 47 -1.89 -1.17 -5.47
N ILE A 48 -2.27 -2.39 -5.09
CA ILE A 48 -1.67 -3.62 -5.62
C ILE A 48 -2.74 -4.63 -6.04
N ARG A 49 -2.48 -5.37 -7.12
CA ARG A 49 -3.32 -6.52 -7.47
C ARG A 49 -3.03 -7.65 -6.50
N THR A 50 -4.06 -8.19 -5.87
CA THR A 50 -3.92 -9.25 -4.87
C THR A 50 -3.29 -10.52 -5.42
N ASN A 51 -3.30 -10.76 -6.74
CA ASN A 51 -2.67 -11.89 -7.40
C ASN A 51 -1.17 -11.70 -7.71
N ARG A 52 -0.55 -10.57 -7.34
CA ARG A 52 0.90 -10.38 -7.45
C ARG A 52 1.65 -11.35 -6.53
N ILE A 53 2.79 -11.84 -7.02
CA ILE A 53 3.70 -12.70 -6.27
C ILE A 53 4.20 -11.95 -5.03
N GLY A 54 4.26 -12.64 -3.89
CA GLY A 54 4.73 -12.11 -2.61
C GLY A 54 3.70 -11.29 -1.83
N PHE A 55 2.56 -10.91 -2.41
CA PHE A 55 1.54 -10.16 -1.69
C PHE A 55 0.87 -11.02 -0.60
N CYS A 56 0.69 -10.43 0.59
CA CYS A 56 0.15 -11.13 1.75
C CYS A 56 -1.32 -11.49 1.55
N LYS A 57 -1.62 -12.80 1.47
CA LYS A 57 -3.00 -13.27 1.22
C LYS A 57 -3.90 -13.18 2.45
N SER A 58 -3.33 -13.15 3.65
CA SER A 58 -4.12 -13.06 4.89
C SER A 58 -4.86 -11.72 5.04
N THR A 59 -4.41 -10.67 4.35
CA THR A 59 -5.12 -9.38 4.35
C THR A 59 -6.28 -9.35 3.36
N VAL A 60 -6.33 -10.30 2.41
CA VAL A 60 -7.37 -10.33 1.37
C VAL A 60 -8.67 -10.89 1.93
N TYR A 61 -9.77 -10.18 1.69
CA TYR A 61 -11.10 -10.60 2.11
C TYR A 61 -11.70 -11.59 1.11
N ASN A 62 -12.33 -12.65 1.62
CA ASN A 62 -13.10 -13.58 0.82
C ASN A 62 -14.53 -13.04 0.55
N LYS A 63 -15.25 -13.66 -0.40
CA LYS A 63 -16.60 -13.20 -0.83
C LYS A 63 -17.61 -13.06 0.30
N LYS A 64 -17.53 -13.89 1.36
CA LYS A 64 -18.45 -13.82 2.50
C LYS A 64 -18.11 -12.62 3.39
N GLU A 65 -16.83 -12.32 3.56
CA GLU A 65 -16.32 -11.22 4.39
C GLU A 65 -16.52 -9.84 3.76
N LEU A 66 -16.72 -9.75 2.44
CA LEU A 66 -17.02 -8.50 1.74
C LEU A 66 -18.38 -7.87 2.14
N ARG A 67 -19.20 -8.59 2.92
CA ARG A 67 -20.44 -8.06 3.51
C ARG A 67 -20.21 -7.31 4.83
N GLY A 68 -18.97 -7.23 5.30
CA GLY A 68 -18.60 -6.52 6.51
C GLY A 68 -18.82 -5.00 6.40
N PRO A 69 -18.72 -4.26 7.52
CA PRO A 69 -18.97 -2.84 7.53
C PRO A 69 -17.94 -2.08 6.66
N ARG A 70 -18.43 -1.13 5.87
CA ARG A 70 -17.60 -0.18 5.11
C ARG A 70 -16.68 0.55 6.07
N GLY A 71 -15.40 0.68 5.73
CA GLY A 71 -14.36 1.20 6.62
C GLY A 71 -13.47 0.12 7.23
N SER A 72 -13.91 -1.15 7.23
CA SER A 72 -13.09 -2.26 7.75
C SER A 72 -11.76 -2.39 6.99
N TYR A 73 -10.69 -2.70 7.71
CA TYR A 73 -9.39 -2.98 7.10
C TYR A 73 -8.67 -4.15 7.76
N ARG A 74 -7.76 -4.76 7.01
CA ARG A 74 -6.75 -5.72 7.50
C ARG A 74 -5.39 -5.20 7.14
N VAL A 75 -4.47 -5.25 8.09
CA VAL A 75 -3.06 -4.91 7.89
C VAL A 75 -2.20 -6.10 8.28
N ALA A 76 -1.14 -6.36 7.52
CA ALA A 76 -0.10 -7.32 7.85
C ALA A 76 1.27 -6.68 7.60
N GLN A 77 2.14 -6.79 8.58
CA GLN A 77 3.52 -6.33 8.48
C GLN A 77 4.42 -7.48 8.01
N SER A 78 5.38 -7.19 7.13
CA SER A 78 6.34 -8.21 6.70
C SER A 78 7.30 -8.54 7.83
N ARG A 79 7.57 -9.84 8.00
CA ARG A 79 8.56 -10.34 8.97
C ARG A 79 10.01 -10.14 8.50
N VAL A 80 10.21 -10.08 7.18
CA VAL A 80 11.53 -9.92 6.56
C VAL A 80 11.88 -8.43 6.38
N PHE A 81 10.87 -7.61 6.09
CA PHE A 81 11.01 -6.18 5.91
C PHE A 81 10.04 -5.45 6.85
N PRO A 82 10.41 -5.19 8.12
CA PRO A 82 9.50 -4.62 9.11
C PRO A 82 8.85 -3.31 8.67
N ASN A 83 9.51 -2.53 7.81
CA ASN A 83 8.95 -1.28 7.29
C ASN A 83 7.91 -1.47 6.18
N MET A 84 7.63 -2.72 5.77
CA MET A 84 6.65 -3.08 4.74
C MET A 84 5.33 -3.50 5.37
N ALA A 85 4.25 -2.87 4.95
CA ALA A 85 2.89 -3.25 5.32
C ALA A 85 2.05 -3.54 4.07
N ALA A 86 1.29 -4.64 4.14
CA ALA A 86 0.21 -4.94 3.22
C ALA A 86 -1.11 -4.58 3.90
N THR A 87 -1.96 -3.82 3.22
CA THR A 87 -3.26 -3.41 3.77
C THR A 87 -4.36 -3.69 2.76
N THR A 88 -5.49 -4.20 3.21
CA THR A 88 -6.71 -4.26 2.39
C THR A 88 -7.83 -3.54 3.13
N TRP A 89 -8.44 -2.57 2.47
CA TRP A 89 -9.51 -1.75 3.01
C TRP A 89 -10.82 -2.00 2.25
N ILE A 90 -11.92 -2.10 2.98
CA ILE A 90 -13.27 -2.27 2.45
C ILE A 90 -13.93 -0.90 2.34
N ASP A 91 -14.03 -0.39 1.12
CA ASP A 91 -14.94 0.72 0.79
C ASP A 91 -16.22 0.14 0.14
N THR A 92 -16.60 0.64 -1.04
CA THR A 92 -17.63 -0.01 -1.89
C THR A 92 -17.12 -1.35 -2.44
N LYS A 93 -15.80 -1.43 -2.68
CA LYS A 93 -15.09 -2.62 -3.13
C LYS A 93 -13.79 -2.74 -2.32
N PRO A 94 -13.24 -3.96 -2.15
CA PRO A 94 -11.95 -4.14 -1.49
C PRO A 94 -10.84 -3.50 -2.31
N VAL A 95 -10.02 -2.66 -1.67
CA VAL A 95 -8.83 -2.06 -2.27
C VAL A 95 -7.62 -2.53 -1.47
N SER A 96 -6.63 -3.08 -2.17
CA SER A 96 -5.38 -3.56 -1.55
C SER A 96 -4.24 -2.61 -1.84
N PHE A 97 -3.41 -2.39 -0.84
CA PHE A 97 -2.27 -1.49 -0.84
C PHE A 97 -1.02 -2.23 -0.36
N LEU A 98 0.12 -1.76 -0.84
CA LEU A 98 1.43 -2.10 -0.32
C LEU A 98 2.14 -0.78 0.00
N SER A 99 2.70 -0.66 1.19
CA SER A 99 3.44 0.52 1.62
C SER A 99 4.75 0.14 2.31
N MET A 100 5.72 1.03 2.18
CA MET A 100 7.06 1.00 2.77
C MET A 100 7.29 2.31 3.50
N GLY A 101 7.77 2.25 4.74
CA GLY A 101 8.09 3.45 5.53
C GLY A 101 6.88 4.15 6.15
N CYS A 102 5.68 3.56 6.05
CA CYS A 102 4.49 4.03 6.75
C CYS A 102 4.40 3.40 8.14
N SER A 103 4.10 4.22 9.15
CA SER A 103 3.69 3.71 10.46
C SER A 103 2.42 2.87 10.32
N THR A 104 2.32 1.82 11.13
CA THR A 104 1.10 1.02 11.34
C THR A 104 0.49 1.28 12.71
N ALA A 105 0.96 2.33 13.40
CA ALA A 105 0.47 2.73 14.70
C ALA A 105 -0.95 3.28 14.57
N LEU A 106 -1.88 2.66 15.30
CA LEU A 106 -3.27 3.07 15.33
C LEU A 106 -3.41 4.56 15.65
N THR A 107 -4.09 5.26 14.75
CA THR A 107 -4.42 6.67 14.82
C THR A 107 -5.90 6.88 14.45
N THR A 108 -6.33 8.14 14.39
CA THR A 108 -7.67 8.54 13.93
C THR A 108 -7.54 9.51 12.77
N VAL A 109 -8.37 9.33 11.74
CA VAL A 109 -8.47 10.26 10.61
C VAL A 109 -9.88 10.80 10.47
N GLU A 110 -10.00 12.02 9.97
CA GLU A 110 -11.28 12.60 9.63
C GLU A 110 -11.78 12.04 8.31
N ARG A 111 -12.98 11.45 8.35
CA ARG A 111 -13.71 11.00 7.16
C ARG A 111 -14.96 11.84 6.99
N ARG A 112 -15.12 12.43 5.82
CA ARG A 112 -16.37 13.09 5.41
C ARG A 112 -17.32 12.07 4.80
N ASP A 113 -18.55 12.03 5.29
CA ASP A 113 -19.67 11.27 4.74
C ASP A 113 -20.84 12.22 4.47
N GLY A 114 -20.97 12.64 3.21
CA GLY A 114 -21.87 13.73 2.83
C GLY A 114 -21.50 15.05 3.52
N ALA A 115 -22.43 15.60 4.31
CA ALA A 115 -22.22 16.82 5.09
C ALA A 115 -21.54 16.57 6.45
N THR A 116 -21.44 15.31 6.90
CA THR A 116 -20.94 14.96 8.23
C THR A 116 -19.45 14.65 8.21
N ILE A 117 -18.70 15.10 9.22
CA ILE A 117 -17.30 14.71 9.45
C ILE A 117 -17.25 13.79 10.67
N GLN A 118 -16.65 12.62 10.53
CA GLN A 118 -16.51 11.63 11.60
C GLN A 118 -15.04 11.23 11.76
N GLN A 119 -14.59 11.07 13.00
CA GLN A 119 -13.30 10.46 13.31
C GLN A 119 -13.39 8.93 13.17
N VAL A 120 -12.54 8.35 12.33
CA VAL A 120 -12.49 6.89 12.12
C VAL A 120 -11.10 6.36 12.45
N PRO A 121 -10.98 5.20 13.12
CA PRO A 121 -9.68 4.57 13.36
C PRO A 121 -8.99 4.23 12.04
N ALA A 122 -7.71 4.55 11.95
CA ALA A 122 -6.84 4.21 10.84
C ALA A 122 -5.51 3.65 11.37
N PRO A 123 -4.89 2.69 10.67
CA PRO A 123 -3.54 2.24 10.99
C PRO A 123 -2.48 3.28 10.59
#